data_AF-A0A081PWS0-F1
#
_entry.id   AF-A0A081PWS0-F1
#
_cell.length_a   1.000
_cell.length_b   1.000
_cell.length_c   1.000
_cell.angle_alpha   90.00
_cell.angle_beta   90.00
_cell.angle_gamma   90.00
#
_symmetry.space_group_name_H-M   'P 1'
#
loop_
_entity.id
_entity.type
_entity.pdbx_description
1 polymer ?
#
loop_
_entity_poly.entity_id
_entity_poly.type
_entity_poly.pdbx_seq_one_letter_code
_entity_poly.pdbx_strand_id
1 'polypeptide(L)' 'MEILTKIFAGLGGVGTVLGLIWIWNGTIDYIQGRKNKDKQRQDDGADSMTNGVYLSVASSGIAAAIIAALNLIKF' A
#
# COMPACT_ATOMS: atom_id res chain seq x y z
N MET A 1 16.00 -8.38 -19.03
CA MET A 1 15.64 -7.05 -18.47
C MET A 1 14.15 -6.75 -18.54
N GLU A 2 13.49 -6.94 -19.68
CA GLU A 2 12.06 -6.62 -19.84
C GLU A 2 11.13 -7.41 -18.91
N ILE A 3 11.31 -8.73 -18.80
CA ILE A 3 10.49 -9.59 -17.93
C ILE A 3 10.61 -9.16 -16.46
N LEU A 4 11.84 -8.93 -15.98
CA LEU A 4 12.09 -8.49 -14.61
C LEU A 4 11.39 -7.14 -14.33
N THR A 5 11.48 -6.21 -15.26
CA THR A 5 10.80 -4.90 -15.16
C THR A 5 9.29 -5.06 -15.00
N LYS A 6 8.67 -5.92 -15.81
CA LYS A 6 7.22 -6.19 -15.72
C LYS A 6 6.82 -6.84 -14.39
N ILE A 7 7.65 -7.73 -13.85
CA ILE A 7 7.40 -8.37 -12.55
C ILE A 7 7.37 -7.31 -11.44
N PHE A 8 8.39 -6.44 -11.35
CA PHE A 8 8.45 -5.43 -10.30
C PHE A 8 7.36 -4.36 -10.45
N ALA A 9 7.03 -3.96 -11.68
CA ALA A 9 5.89 -3.07 -11.93
C ALA A 9 4.58 -3.71 -11.44
N GLY A 10 4.37 -5.00 -11.72
CA GLY A 10 3.22 -5.75 -11.23
C GLY A 10 3.17 -5.83 -9.70
N LEU A 11 4.29 -6.14 -9.04
CA LEU A 11 4.38 -6.19 -7.58
C LEU A 11 4.10 -4.83 -6.93
N GLY A 12 4.64 -3.74 -7.51
CA GLY A 12 4.32 -2.38 -7.06
C GLY A 12 2.84 -2.04 -7.20
N GLY A 13 2.22 -2.46 -8.31
CA GLY A 13 0.78 -2.34 -8.52
C GLY A 13 -0.05 -3.11 -7.49
N VAL A 14 0.30 -4.37 -7.22
CA VAL A 14 -0.38 -5.20 -6.21
C VAL A 14 -0.24 -4.58 -4.82
N GLY A 15 0.95 -4.15 -4.42
CA GLY A 15 1.15 -3.47 -3.14
C GLY A 15 0.34 -2.18 -3.03
N THR A 16 0.20 -1.44 -4.14
CA THR A 16 -0.66 -0.26 -4.22
C THR A 16 -2.12 -0.61 -3.93
N VAL A 17 -2.64 -1.63 -4.62
CA VAL A 17 -4.03 -2.11 -4.45
C VAL A 17 -4.27 -2.61 -3.01
N LEU A 18 -3.33 -3.36 -2.43
CA LEU A 18 -3.44 -3.84 -1.05
C LEU A 18 -3.51 -2.68 -0.06
N GLY A 19 -2.67 -1.65 -0.23
CA GLY A 19 -2.73 -0.44 0.61
C GLY A 19 -4.08 0.28 0.51
N LEU A 20 -4.65 0.40 -0.69
CA LEU A 20 -5.99 0.98 -0.90
C LEU A 20 -7.09 0.17 -0.21
N ILE A 21 -7.01 -1.17 -0.24
CA ILE A 21 -7.95 -2.04 0.48
C ILE A 21 -7.86 -1.82 1.99
N TRP A 22 -6.66 -1.63 2.53
CA TRP A 22 -6.48 -1.33 3.96
C TRP A 22 -7.09 0.01 4.34
N ILE A 23 -6.90 1.05 3.52
CA ILE A 23 -7.56 2.34 3.71
C ILE A 23 -9.08 2.19 3.74
N TRP A 24 -9.63 1.44 2.78
CA TRP A 24 -11.06 1.19 2.70
C TRP A 24 -11.60 0.52 3.96
N ASN A 25 -10.97 -0.58 4.39
CA ASN A 25 -11.38 -1.32 5.58
C ASN A 25 -11.20 -0.48 6.86
N GLY A 26 -10.07 0.20 7.01
CA GLY A 26 -9.81 1.09 8.15
C GLY A 26 -10.83 2.23 8.27
N THR A 27 -11.27 2.78 7.13
CA THR A 27 -12.34 3.79 7.10
C THR A 27 -13.65 3.23 7.65
N ILE A 28 -14.02 2.00 7.27
CA ILE A 28 -15.23 1.34 7.75
C ILE A 28 -15.14 1.12 9.28
N ASP A 29 -14.02 0.61 9.78
CA ASP A 29 -13.82 0.37 11.20
C ASP A 29 -13.82 1.65 12.02
N TYR A 30 -13.18 2.71 11.53
CA TYR A 30 -13.20 4.02 12.17
C TYR A 30 -14.62 4.58 12.31
N ILE A 31 -15.41 4.53 11.23
CA ILE A 31 -16.80 5.01 11.25
C ILE A 31 -17.66 4.18 12.20
N GLN A 32 -17.52 2.85 12.18
CA GLN A 32 -18.26 1.97 13.10
C GLN A 32 -17.86 2.21 14.55
N GLY A 33 -16.57 2.33 14.84
CA GLY A 33 -16.06 2.64 16.17
C GLY A 33 -16.60 3.97 16.69
N ARG A 34 -16.62 5.01 15.85
CA ARG A 34 -17.24 6.31 16.18
C ARG A 34 -18.72 6.18 16.51
N LYS A 35 -19.48 5.46 15.69
CA LYS A 35 -20.91 5.24 15.90
C LYS A 35 -21.19 4.53 17.23
N ASN A 36 -20.35 3.57 17.59
CA ASN A 36 -20.54 2.72 18.77
C ASN A 36 -19.82 3.23 20.03
N LYS A 37 -19.14 4.38 19.96
CA LYS A 37 -18.25 4.92 21.02
C LYS A 37 -17.15 3.93 21.44
N ASP A 38 -16.79 3.02 20.54
CA ASP A 38 -15.67 2.10 20.70
C ASP A 38 -14.39 2.80 20.26
N LYS A 39 -13.54 3.19 21.22
CA LYS A 39 -12.31 3.94 20.96
C LYS A 39 -11.22 3.05 20.35
N GLN A 40 -11.12 1.80 20.80
CA GLN A 40 -10.10 0.88 20.29
C GLN A 40 -10.32 0.66 18.79
N ARG A 41 -11.56 0.41 18.39
CA ARG A 41 -11.87 0.21 16.97
C ARG A 41 -11.66 1.46 16.11
N GLN A 42 -11.77 2.66 16.70
CA GLN A 42 -11.38 3.89 16.01
C GLN A 42 -9.88 3.95 15.79
N ASP A 43 -9.09 3.69 16.82
CA ASP A 43 -7.63 3.73 16.73
C ASP A 43 -7.12 2.68 15.73
N ASP A 44 -7.63 1.44 15.80
CA ASP A 44 -7.31 0.37 14.85
C ASP A 44 -7.65 0.76 13.40
N GLY A 45 -8.82 1.40 13.20
CA GLY A 45 -9.23 1.89 11.89
C GLY A 45 -8.33 3.00 11.36
N ALA A 46 -7.93 3.94 12.21
CA ALA A 46 -7.03 5.04 11.87
C ALA A 46 -5.61 4.55 11.53
N ASP A 47 -5.11 3.58 12.29
CA ASP A 47 -3.81 2.95 12.04
C ASP A 47 -3.83 2.16 10.72
N SER A 48 -4.90 1.41 10.46
CA SER A 48 -5.08 0.70 9.20
C SER A 48 -5.07 1.65 8.00
N MET A 49 -5.77 2.80 8.09
CA MET A 49 -5.72 3.83 7.05
C MET A 49 -4.31 4.38 6.85
N THR A 50 -3.61 4.74 7.93
CA THR A 50 -2.26 5.33 7.88
C THR A 50 -1.26 4.35 7.24
N ASN A 51 -1.28 3.10 7.68
CA ASN A 51 -0.44 2.04 7.12
C ASN A 51 -0.82 1.72 5.68
N GLY A 52 -2.10 1.75 5.33
CA GLY A 52 -2.58 1.57 3.96
C GLY A 52 -2.11 2.68 3.01
N VAL A 53 -2.14 3.95 3.46
CA VAL A 53 -1.56 5.08 2.69
C VAL A 53 -0.07 4.85 2.46
N TYR A 54 0.67 4.55 3.53
CA TYR A 54 2.10 4.26 3.41
C TYR A 54 2.38 3.14 2.42
N LEU A 55 1.71 1.99 2.56
CA LEU A 55 1.88 0.84 1.68
C LEU A 55 1.54 1.20 0.24
N SER A 56 0.45 1.93 0.02
CA SER A 56 0.00 2.26 -1.33
C SER A 56 1.01 3.12 -2.09
N VAL A 57 1.57 4.14 -1.42
CA VAL A 57 2.55 5.05 -2.01
C VAL A 57 3.92 4.38 -2.12
N ALA A 58 4.40 3.77 -1.03
CA ALA A 58 5.73 3.19 -0.96
C ALA A 58 5.90 2.03 -1.95
N SER A 59 4.87 1.20 -2.16
CA SER A 59 4.96 0.06 -3.08
C SER A 59 5.30 0.48 -4.51
N SER A 60 4.65 1.53 -5.00
CA SER A 60 4.92 2.06 -6.34
C SER A 60 6.30 2.70 -6.44
N GLY A 61 6.71 3.45 -5.42
CA GLY A 61 8.02 4.10 -5.36
C GLY A 61 9.19 3.10 -5.30
N ILE A 62 9.06 2.06 -4.46
CA ILE A 62 10.06 1.01 -4.35
C ILE A 62 10.16 0.21 -5.66
N ALA A 63 9.03 -0.15 -6.28
CA ALA A 63 9.03 -0.82 -7.57
C ALA A 63 9.74 0.00 -8.65
N ALA A 64 9.46 1.31 -8.73
CA ALA A 64 10.12 2.21 -9.66
C ALA A 64 11.64 2.29 -9.42
N ALA A 65 12.07 2.37 -8.15
CA ALA A 65 13.49 2.38 -7.78
C ALA A 65 14.20 1.08 -8.18
N ILE A 66 13.56 -0.08 -8.00
CA ILE A 66 14.11 -1.38 -8.42
C ILE A 66 14.26 -1.43 -9.95
N ILE A 67 13.25 -0.99 -10.69
CA ILE A 67 13.29 -0.96 -12.16
C ILE A 67 14.42 -0.03 -12.64
N ALA A 68 14.58 1.13 -12.02
CA ALA A 68 15.67 2.05 -12.33
C ALA A 68 17.04 1.38 -12.09
N ALA A 69 17.22 0.70 -10.94
CA ALA A 69 18.44 -0.02 -10.62
C ALA A 69 18.73 -1.16 -11.61
N LEU A 70 17.70 -1.93 -11.99
CA LEU A 70 17.82 -2.98 -13.00
C LEU A 70 18.35 -2.43 -14.32
N ASN A 71 17.80 -1.32 -14.81
CA ASN A 71 18.20 -0.71 -16.08
C ASN A 71 19.66 -0.22 -16.11
N LEU A 72 20.31 -0.04 -14.95
CA LEU A 72 21.73 0.30 -14.88
C LEU A 72 22.65 -0.90 -15.10
N ILE A 73 22.13 -2.13 -14.94
CA ILE A 73 22.89 -3.36 -15.15
C ILE A 73 22.93 -3.62 -16.67
N LYS A 74 24.11 -3.39 -17.28
CA LYS A 74 24.34 -3.62 -18.71
C LYS A 74 24.98 -5.00 -18.92
N PHE A 75 24.31 -5.80 -19.74
CA PHE A 75 24.87 -7.00 -20.39
C PHE A 75 24.66 -6.87 -21.89
#